data_AF-A0A928YPR7-F1
#
_entry.id   AF-A0A928YPR7-F1
#
_cell.length_a   1.000
_cell.length_b   1.000
_cell.length_c   1.000
_cell.angle_alpha   90.00
_cell.angle_beta   90.00
_cell.angle_gamma   90.00
#
_symmetry.space_group_name_H-M   'P 1'
#
loop_
_entity.id
_entity.type
_entity.pdbx_description
1 polymer ?
#
loop_
_entity_poly.entity_id
_entity_poly.type
_entity_poly.pdbx_seq_one_letter_code
_entity_poly.pdbx_strand_id
1 'polypeptide(L)' 'MKTITIHLENEEAIKAVKAALKALQVDYHETNQTLNYPNHVVAGIEKSKNDLRLGKVKKFKDLNSILGK' A
#
# COMPACT_ATOMS: atom_id res chain seq x y z
N MET A 1 9.29 -9.63 -22.29
CA MET A 1 8.13 -8.71 -22.22
C MET A 1 8.27 -7.82 -20.99
N LYS A 2 8.03 -6.51 -21.12
CA LYS A 2 7.96 -5.58 -19.98
C LYS A 2 6.50 -5.26 -19.72
N THR A 3 6.04 -5.46 -18.49
CA THR A 3 4.68 -5.15 -18.05
C THR A 3 4.72 -3.94 -17.14
N ILE A 4 3.79 -3.00 -17.32
CA ILE A 4 3.64 -1.82 -16.45
C ILE A 4 2.44 -2.08 -15.53
N THR A 5 2.67 -1.96 -14.23
CA THR A 5 1.60 -2.02 -13.23
C THR A 5 1.21 -0.60 -12.84
N ILE A 6 -0.09 -0.29 -12.94
CA ILE A 6 -0.64 1.02 -12.58
C ILE A 6 -1.56 0.84 -11.39
N HIS A 7 -1.24 1.48 -10.27
CA HIS A 7 -2.09 1.52 -9.08
C HIS A 7 -2.94 2.79 -9.10
N LEU A 8 -4.26 2.62 -9.05
CA LEU A 8 -5.22 3.71 -9.07
C LEU A 8 -6.18 3.55 -7.88
N GLU A 9 -6.28 4.58 -7.04
CA GLU A 9 -7.15 4.59 -5.86
C GLU A 9 -8.52 5.25 -6.12
N ASN A 10 -8.64 6.00 -7.22
CA ASN A 10 -9.84 6.74 -7.60
C ASN A 10 -10.65 6.00 -8.68
N GLU A 11 -11.94 5.77 -8.44
CA GLU A 11 -12.85 5.11 -9.38
C GLU A 11 -12.98 5.84 -10.73
N GLU A 12 -12.99 7.17 -10.75
CA GLU A 12 -13.06 7.95 -11.99
C GLU A 12 -11.77 7.78 -12.81
N ALA A 13 -10.62 7.80 -12.13
CA ALA A 13 -9.33 7.57 -12.77
C ALA A 13 -9.25 6.14 -13.35
N ILE A 14 -9.75 5.13 -12.62
CA ILE A 14 -9.85 3.75 -13.11
C ILE A 14 -10.67 3.68 -14.41
N LYS A 15 -11.85 4.34 -14.44
CA LYS A 15 -12.70 4.38 -15.64
C LYS A 15 -12.01 5.06 -16.82
N ALA A 16 -11.37 6.21 -16.58
CA ALA A 16 -10.66 6.97 -17.62
C ALA A 16 -9.51 6.17 -18.23
N VAL A 17 -8.69 5.52 -17.39
CA VAL A 17 -7.55 4.71 -17.84
C VAL A 17 -8.04 3.49 -18.63
N LYS A 18 -9.08 2.78 -18.17
CA LYS A 18 -9.68 1.66 -18.92
C LYS A 18 -10.19 2.10 -20.29
N ALA A 19 -10.86 3.25 -20.37
CA ALA A 19 -11.34 3.80 -21.63
C ALA A 19 -10.19 4.13 -22.59
N ALA A 20 -9.12 4.73 -22.10
CA ALA A 20 -7.93 5.04 -22.89
C ALA A 20 -7.25 3.75 -23.42
N LEU A 21 -7.04 2.75 -22.57
CA LEU A 21 -6.44 1.48 -22.96
C LEU A 21 -7.28 0.73 -24.00
N LYS A 22 -8.61 0.76 -23.83
CA LYS A 22 -9.55 0.17 -24.79
C LYS A 22 -9.51 0.89 -26.14
N ALA A 23 -9.45 2.21 -26.16
CA ALA A 23 -9.34 2.99 -27.39
C ALA A 23 -8.03 2.71 -28.14
N LEU A 24 -6.94 2.45 -27.40
CA LEU A 24 -5.63 2.10 -27.96
C LEU A 24 -5.47 0.61 -28.27
N GLN A 25 -6.49 -0.21 -28.02
CA GLN A 25 -6.44 -1.67 -28.18
C GLN A 25 -5.26 -2.33 -27.46
N VAL A 26 -4.91 -1.78 -26.29
CA VAL A 26 -3.86 -2.34 -25.44
C VAL A 26 -4.48 -3.38 -24.54
N ASP A 27 -3.97 -4.62 -24.60
CA ASP A 27 -4.36 -5.68 -23.69
C ASP A 27 -3.95 -5.32 -22.26
N TYR A 28 -4.91 -5.41 -21.33
CA TYR A 28 -4.67 -5.19 -19.91
C TYR A 28 -5.43 -6.22 -19.07
N HIS A 29 -4.87 -6.54 -17.90
CA HIS A 29 -5.49 -7.43 -16.93
C HIS A 29 -5.74 -6.69 -15.63
N GLU A 30 -6.99 -6.72 -15.18
CA GLU A 30 -7.34 -6.22 -13.86
C GLU A 30 -6.86 -7.23 -12.83
N THR A 31 -5.88 -6.81 -12.03
CA THR A 31 -5.46 -7.61 -10.89
C THR A 31 -6.08 -6.99 -9.65
N ASN A 32 -7.18 -7.58 -9.17
CA ASN A 32 -7.65 -7.32 -7.82
C ASN A 32 -6.70 -8.04 -6.86
N GLN A 33 -5.49 -7.49 -6.67
CA GLN A 33 -4.66 -7.87 -5.55
C GLN A 33 -5.32 -7.29 -4.30
N THR A 34 -6.35 -7.99 -3.81
CA THR A 34 -6.67 -7.92 -2.40
C THR A 34 -5.42 -8.47 -1.71
N LEU A 35 -4.57 -7.56 -1.21
CA LEU A 35 -3.43 -7.92 -0.38
C LEU A 35 -4.01 -8.59 0.86
N ASN A 36 -4.18 -9.91 0.79
CA ASN A 36 -4.72 -10.71 1.88
C ASN A 36 -3.58 -10.96 2.85
N TYR A 37 -3.28 -9.94 3.65
CA TYR A 37 -2.27 -10.04 4.67
C TYR A 37 -2.70 -11.10 5.69
N PRO A 38 -1.78 -11.97 6.16
CA PRO A 38 -2.10 -12.90 7.22
C PRO A 38 -2.67 -12.18 8.45
N ASN A 39 -3.64 -12.79 9.12
CA ASN A 39 -4.32 -12.20 10.28
C ASN A 39 -3.36 -11.69 11.36
N HIS A 40 -2.22 -12.36 11.57
CA HIS A 40 -1.22 -11.94 12.53
C HIS A 40 -0.53 -10.61 12.17
N VAL A 41 -0.38 -10.31 10.87
CA VAL A 41 0.17 -9.04 10.38
C VAL A 41 -0.79 -7.90 10.66
N VAL A 42 -2.07 -8.10 10.33
CA VAL A 42 -3.13 -7.11 10.60
C VAL A 42 -3.26 -6.85 12.10
N ALA A 43 -3.27 -7.91 12.92
CA ALA A 43 -3.29 -7.80 14.37
C ALA A 43 -2.07 -7.06 14.93
N GLY A 44 -0.88 -7.30 14.37
CA GLY A 44 0.35 -6.59 14.76
C GLY A 44 0.29 -5.09 14.47
N ILE A 45 -0.29 -4.69 13.33
CA ILE A 45 -0.49 -3.29 12.96
C ILE A 45 -1.47 -2.62 13.94
N GLU A 46 -2.62 -3.25 14.21
CA GLU A 46 -3.62 -2.71 15.14
C GLU A 46 -3.07 -2.59 16.57
N LYS A 47 -2.29 -3.58 17.01
CA LYS A 47 -1.57 -3.48 18.30
C LYS A 47 -0.61 -2.30 18.31
N SER A 48 0.19 -2.12 17.26
CA SER A 48 1.16 -1.03 17.15
C SER A 48 0.47 0.35 17.18
N LYS A 49 -0.66 0.51 16.48
CA LYS A 49 -1.48 1.72 16.54
C LYS A 49 -1.98 2.01 17.96
N ASN A 50 -2.44 0.97 18.66
CA ASN A 50 -2.92 1.12 20.03
C ASN A 50 -1.79 1.46 21.01
N ASP A 51 -0.62 0.83 20.87
CA ASP A 51 0.56 1.13 21.68
C ASP A 51 1.04 2.58 21.46
N LEU A 52 0.97 3.09 20.22
CA LEU A 52 1.21 4.51 19.91
C LEU A 52 0.23 5.44 20.63
N ARG A 53 -1.08 5.13 20.57
CA ARG A 53 -2.12 5.91 21.26
C ARG A 53 -1.94 5.90 22.79
N LEU A 54 -1.48 4.79 23.34
CA LEU A 54 -1.21 4.63 24.77
C LEU A 54 0.17 5.17 25.20
N GLY A 55 0.96 5.73 24.28
CA GLY A 55 2.30 6.24 24.56
C GLY A 55 3.33 5.15 24.90
N LYS A 56 3.03 3.88 24.61
CA LYS A 56 3.94 2.72 24.78
C LYS A 56 4.95 2.63 23.63
N VAL A 57 5.57 3.76 23.30
CA VAL A 57 6.52 3.88 22.20
C VAL A 57 7.89 4.27 22.74
N LYS A 58 8.93 3.71 22.12
CA LYS A 58 10.30 4.13 22.39
C LYS A 58 10.52 5.49 21.74
N LYS A 59 10.81 6.51 22.54
CA LYS A 59 11.21 7.82 22.03
C LYS A 59 12.66 7.75 21.57
N PHE A 60 12.90 8.20 20.35
CA PHE A 60 14.22 8.38 19.79
C PHE A 60 14.46 9.88 19.61
N LYS A 61 15.66 10.35 19.92
CA LYS A 61 15.99 11.79 19.86
C LYS A 61 16.42 12.22 18.46
N ASP A 62 17.06 11.31 17.73
CA ASP A 62 17.62 11.56 16.41
C ASP A 62 17.70 10.25 15.60
N LEU A 63 18.02 10.37 14.31
CA LEU A 63 18.14 9.23 13.41
C LEU A 63 19.26 8.25 13.82
N ASN A 64 20.36 8.75 14.40
CA ASN A 64 21.48 7.90 14.82
C ASN A 64 21.06 6.97 15.97
N SER A 65 20.25 7.48 16.90
CA SER A 65 19.66 6.70 18.00
C SER A 65 18.69 5.61 17.54
N ILE A 66 18.07 5.79 16.36
CA ILE A 66 17.22 4.78 15.72
C ILE A 66 18.09 3.71 15.07
N LEU A 67 19.15 4.12 14.37
CA LEU A 67 20.04 3.24 13.62
C LEU A 67 21.07 2.51 14.48
N GLY A 68 21.17 2.83 15.77
CA GLY A 68 22.15 2.26 16.69
C GLY A 68 23.59 2.63 16.33
N LYS A 69 23.79 3.82 15.76
CA LYS A 69 25.08 4.36 15.32
C LYS A 69 25.52 5.53 16.17
#